data_AF-A0AAU9TM84-F1
#
_entry.id   AF-A0AAU9TM84-F1
#
_cell.length_a   1.000
_cell.length_b   1.000
_cell.length_c   1.000
_cell.angle_alpha   90.00
_cell.angle_beta   90.00
_cell.angle_gamma   90.00
#
_symmetry.space_group_name_H-M   'P 1'
#
loop_
_entity.id
_entity.type
_entity.pdbx_description
1 polymer ?
#
loop_
_entity_poly.entity_id
_entity_poly.type
_entity_poly.pdbx_seq_one_letter_code
_entity_poly.pdbx_strand_id
1 'polypeptide(L)'
;MSEIERKKPFSSLEKDLFLNIIQKYDEILSCKKTNAISAVKKKNCWENIRNEFNSSPIVTQKAATKQLLKLWYNMKAKAREAKTKENIRFMTGGGPLVDDMDPIDAKVMDIDKNILTNVQVDVDSDVNGSLLKLGDENDEAWSKNGNCYAGISDLASESIDINQQRKEQLKHQQEMHKEELKIKIMEREHKEKIWAIELKIKERQLLE
;
A
#
# COMPACT_ATOMS: atom_id res chain seq x y z
N MET A 1 3.45 -21.64 -28.15
CA MET A 1 2.63 -20.62 -27.47
C MET A 1 2.06 -21.27 -26.23
N SER A 2 2.51 -20.86 -25.04
CA SER A 2 1.97 -21.41 -23.78
C SER A 2 0.55 -20.87 -23.57
N GLU A 3 -0.40 -21.76 -23.42
CA GLU A 3 -1.79 -21.46 -23.13
C GLU A 3 -1.88 -20.73 -21.78
N ILE A 4 -2.35 -19.48 -21.78
CA ILE A 4 -2.53 -18.71 -20.55
C ILE A 4 -3.80 -19.25 -19.88
N GLU A 5 -3.63 -20.16 -18.93
CA GLU A 5 -4.74 -20.65 -18.12
C GLU A 5 -5.39 -19.49 -17.36
N ARG A 6 -6.67 -19.25 -17.65
CA ARG A 6 -7.47 -18.27 -16.89
C ARG A 6 -7.75 -18.85 -15.51
N LYS A 7 -7.43 -18.08 -14.47
CA LYS A 7 -7.77 -18.46 -13.10
C LYS A 7 -9.29 -18.59 -12.94
N LYS A 8 -9.71 -19.59 -12.17
CA LYS A 8 -11.14 -19.85 -11.91
C LYS A 8 -11.71 -18.75 -11.01
N PRO A 9 -12.98 -18.35 -11.22
CA PRO A 9 -13.64 -17.40 -10.33
C PRO A 9 -13.81 -18.02 -8.93
N PHE A 10 -13.83 -17.16 -7.91
CA PHE A 10 -14.07 -17.60 -6.52
C PHE A 10 -15.50 -18.12 -6.35
N SER A 11 -15.61 -19.28 -5.73
CA SER A 11 -16.88 -19.93 -5.36
C SER A 11 -17.63 -19.14 -4.28
N SER A 12 -18.94 -19.34 -4.17
CA SER A 12 -19.76 -18.72 -3.11
C SER A 12 -19.28 -19.12 -1.71
N LEU A 13 -18.88 -20.38 -1.52
CA LEU A 13 -18.31 -20.87 -0.25
C LEU A 13 -16.99 -20.17 0.10
N GLU A 14 -16.14 -19.95 -0.90
CA GLU A 14 -14.88 -19.22 -0.72
C GLU A 14 -15.13 -17.76 -0.35
N LYS A 15 -16.16 -17.12 -0.95
CA LYS A 15 -16.56 -15.75 -0.59
C LYS A 15 -17.10 -15.66 0.83
N ASP A 16 -17.92 -16.61 1.27
CA ASP A 16 -18.43 -16.64 2.65
C ASP A 16 -17.30 -16.84 3.66
N LEU A 17 -16.37 -17.77 3.39
CA LEU A 17 -15.17 -17.94 4.22
C LEU A 17 -14.37 -16.64 4.29
N PHE A 18 -14.16 -15.99 3.14
CA PHE A 18 -13.43 -14.73 3.06
C PHE A 18 -14.10 -13.64 3.91
N LEU A 19 -15.43 -13.51 3.86
CA LEU A 19 -16.16 -12.56 4.70
C LEU A 19 -16.00 -12.83 6.19
N ASN A 20 -16.08 -14.10 6.61
CA ASN A 20 -15.87 -14.49 8.00
C ASN A 20 -14.46 -14.10 8.50
N ILE A 21 -13.44 -14.24 7.65
CA ILE A 21 -12.08 -13.82 7.99
C ILE A 21 -12.01 -12.29 8.08
N ILE A 22 -12.56 -11.57 7.11
CA ILE A 22 -12.56 -10.10 7.10
C ILE A 22 -13.23 -9.52 8.35
N GLN A 23 -14.34 -10.11 8.79
CA GLN A 23 -15.08 -9.68 9.97
C GLN A 23 -14.20 -9.74 11.25
N LYS A 24 -13.30 -10.71 11.38
CA LYS A 24 -12.35 -10.78 12.51
C LYS A 24 -11.35 -9.62 12.52
N TYR A 25 -11.03 -9.08 11.35
CA TYR A 25 -10.02 -8.03 11.16
C TYR A 25 -10.64 -6.64 10.92
N ASP A 26 -11.94 -6.48 11.13
CA ASP A 26 -12.69 -5.26 10.83
C ASP A 26 -12.11 -4.03 11.55
N GLU A 27 -11.70 -4.15 12.81
CA GLU A 27 -11.13 -3.04 13.59
C GLU A 27 -9.91 -2.40 12.91
N ILE A 28 -9.05 -3.22 12.30
CA ILE A 28 -7.83 -2.75 11.63
C ILE A 28 -8.18 -2.18 10.24
N LEU A 29 -9.12 -2.80 9.53
CA LEU A 29 -9.51 -2.41 8.18
C LEU A 29 -10.34 -1.10 8.18
N SER A 30 -11.25 -0.95 9.12
CA SER A 30 -12.14 0.21 9.29
C SER A 30 -11.43 1.47 9.82
N CYS A 31 -10.20 1.32 10.34
CA CYS A 31 -9.42 2.44 10.86
C CYS A 31 -9.18 3.54 9.80
N LYS A 32 -9.75 4.74 10.02
CA LYS A 32 -9.66 5.89 9.10
C LYS A 32 -8.38 6.72 9.24
N LYS A 33 -7.48 6.37 10.17
CA LYS A 33 -6.25 7.14 10.43
C LYS A 33 -5.24 6.98 9.28
N THR A 34 -4.77 8.10 8.74
CA THR A 34 -3.76 8.16 7.68
C THR A 34 -2.37 8.36 8.28
N ASN A 35 -1.81 7.30 8.87
CA ASN A 35 -0.46 7.29 9.44
C ASN A 35 0.39 6.23 8.73
N ALA A 36 1.71 6.43 8.64
CA ALA A 36 2.61 5.41 8.07
C ALA A 36 2.48 4.05 8.80
N ILE A 37 2.32 4.08 10.12
CA ILE A 37 2.13 2.88 10.96
C ILE A 37 0.80 2.18 10.63
N SER A 38 -0.29 2.93 10.42
CA SER A 38 -1.58 2.31 10.09
C SER A 38 -1.57 1.69 8.69
N ALA A 39 -0.85 2.28 7.73
CA ALA A 39 -0.66 1.71 6.41
C ALA A 39 0.08 0.35 6.46
N VAL A 40 1.18 0.27 7.22
CA VAL A 40 1.92 -0.98 7.43
C VAL A 40 1.05 -2.02 8.14
N LYS A 41 0.31 -1.62 9.19
CA LYS A 41 -0.62 -2.52 9.89
C LYS A 41 -1.69 -3.10 8.97
N LYS A 42 -2.29 -2.28 8.11
CA LYS A 42 -3.28 -2.73 7.11
C LYS A 42 -2.66 -3.70 6.11
N LYS A 43 -1.45 -3.43 5.63
CA LYS A 43 -0.75 -4.34 4.73
C LYS A 43 -0.47 -5.70 5.39
N ASN A 44 0.06 -5.71 6.61
CA ASN A 44 0.31 -6.95 7.36
C ASN A 44 -0.99 -7.70 7.65
N CYS A 45 -2.07 -6.97 7.94
CA CYS A 45 -3.40 -7.54 8.09
C CYS A 45 -3.85 -8.29 6.82
N TRP A 46 -3.65 -7.71 5.64
CA TRP A 46 -3.99 -8.37 4.38
C TRP A 46 -3.15 -9.62 4.09
N GLU A 47 -1.86 -9.64 4.47
CA GLU A 47 -1.05 -10.86 4.38
C GLU A 47 -1.54 -11.94 5.36
N ASN A 48 -1.97 -11.56 6.56
CA ASN A 48 -2.55 -12.51 7.52
C ASN A 48 -3.86 -13.10 7.00
N ILE A 49 -4.76 -12.27 6.46
CA ILE A 49 -6.00 -12.70 5.81
C ILE A 49 -5.70 -13.68 4.68
N ARG A 50 -4.71 -13.37 3.85
CA ARG A 50 -4.28 -14.23 2.74
C ARG A 50 -3.77 -15.59 3.25
N ASN A 51 -2.98 -15.59 4.32
CA ASN A 51 -2.48 -16.82 4.92
C ASN A 51 -3.63 -17.66 5.49
N GLU A 52 -4.52 -17.07 6.29
CA GLU A 52 -5.67 -17.77 6.87
C GLU A 52 -6.61 -18.32 5.79
N PHE A 53 -6.88 -17.54 4.74
CA PHE A 53 -7.67 -17.99 3.60
C PHE A 53 -7.03 -19.19 2.90
N ASN A 54 -5.75 -19.09 2.52
CA ASN A 54 -5.04 -20.16 1.81
C ASN A 54 -4.76 -21.41 2.66
N SER A 55 -4.77 -21.28 3.99
CA SER A 55 -4.65 -22.39 4.93
C SER A 55 -5.96 -23.16 5.10
N SER A 56 -7.09 -22.60 4.68
CA SER A 56 -8.40 -23.25 4.80
C SER A 56 -8.56 -24.37 3.76
N PRO A 57 -9.12 -25.53 4.16
CA PRO A 57 -9.35 -26.65 3.23
C PRO A 57 -10.46 -26.39 2.20
N ILE A 58 -11.26 -25.34 2.39
CA ILE A 58 -12.34 -24.95 1.47
C ILE A 58 -11.78 -24.32 0.19
N VAL A 59 -10.56 -23.78 0.25
CA VAL A 59 -9.96 -23.03 -0.85
C VAL A 59 -9.40 -23.99 -1.90
N THR A 60 -9.91 -23.89 -3.11
CA THR A 60 -9.50 -24.77 -4.21
C THR A 60 -8.22 -24.26 -4.89
N GLN A 61 -8.02 -22.94 -4.92
CA GLN A 61 -6.86 -22.30 -5.54
C GLN A 61 -6.24 -21.25 -4.63
N LYS A 62 -4.92 -21.31 -4.45
CA LYS A 62 -4.20 -20.32 -3.63
C LYS A 62 -4.34 -18.93 -4.25
N ALA A 63 -4.83 -17.98 -3.46
CA ALA A 63 -4.99 -16.59 -3.84
C ALA A 63 -3.79 -15.74 -3.43
N ALA A 64 -3.40 -14.81 -4.29
CA ALA A 64 -2.48 -13.73 -3.94
C ALA A 64 -3.24 -12.59 -3.24
N THR A 65 -2.55 -11.82 -2.39
CA THR A 65 -3.10 -10.69 -1.65
C THR A 65 -3.85 -9.70 -2.56
N LYS A 66 -3.27 -9.39 -3.73
CA LYS A 66 -3.89 -8.52 -4.74
C LYS A 66 -5.25 -9.03 -5.24
N GLN A 67 -5.42 -10.35 -5.33
CA GLN A 67 -6.68 -10.97 -5.78
C GLN A 67 -7.76 -10.87 -4.71
N LEU A 68 -7.40 -11.08 -3.44
CA LEU A 68 -8.32 -10.94 -2.30
C LEU A 68 -8.75 -9.49 -2.09
N LEU A 69 -7.82 -8.54 -2.24
CA LEU A 69 -8.13 -7.11 -2.27
C LEU A 69 -9.14 -6.78 -3.37
N LYS A 70 -8.87 -7.24 -4.61
CA LYS A 70 -9.78 -7.01 -5.73
C LYS A 70 -11.16 -7.63 -5.49
N LEU A 71 -11.21 -8.84 -4.93
CA LEU A 71 -12.45 -9.50 -4.53
C LEU A 71 -13.23 -8.62 -3.54
N TRP A 72 -12.57 -8.14 -2.48
CA TRP A 72 -13.20 -7.26 -1.49
C TRP A 72 -13.77 -5.98 -2.10
N TYR A 73 -12.99 -5.27 -2.93
CA TYR A 73 -13.47 -4.06 -3.58
C TYR A 73 -14.68 -4.33 -4.49
N ASN A 74 -14.65 -5.43 -5.25
CA ASN A 74 -15.76 -5.81 -6.11
C ASN A 74 -17.01 -6.14 -5.27
N MET A 75 -16.86 -6.81 -4.13
CA MET A 75 -17.97 -7.10 -3.20
C MET A 75 -18.55 -5.81 -2.62
N LYS A 76 -17.72 -4.87 -2.20
CA LYS A 76 -18.19 -3.55 -1.71
C LYS A 76 -18.90 -2.74 -2.79
N ALA A 77 -18.42 -2.80 -4.02
CA ALA A 77 -19.06 -2.13 -5.15
C ALA A 77 -20.44 -2.72 -5.43
N LYS A 78 -20.56 -4.06 -5.45
CA LYS A 78 -21.83 -4.75 -5.60
C LYS A 78 -22.82 -4.44 -4.48
N ALA A 79 -22.37 -4.52 -3.23
CA ALA A 79 -23.19 -4.19 -2.08
C ALA A 79 -23.71 -2.74 -2.12
N ARG A 80 -22.86 -1.78 -2.53
CA ARG A 80 -23.25 -0.39 -2.76
C ARG A 80 -24.32 -0.27 -3.85
N GLU A 81 -24.11 -0.91 -4.99
CA GLU A 81 -25.03 -0.87 -6.12
C GLU A 81 -26.40 -1.45 -5.73
N ALA A 82 -26.42 -2.60 -5.05
CA ALA A 82 -27.64 -3.23 -4.56
C ALA A 82 -28.40 -2.31 -3.60
N LYS A 83 -27.71 -1.64 -2.67
CA LYS A 83 -28.37 -0.70 -1.75
C LYS A 83 -28.83 0.58 -2.44
N THR A 84 -28.10 1.09 -3.42
CA THR A 84 -28.54 2.24 -4.24
C THR A 84 -29.80 1.89 -5.03
N LYS A 85 -29.87 0.71 -5.65
CA LYS A 85 -31.08 0.23 -6.34
C LYS A 85 -32.27 0.15 -5.39
N GLU A 86 -32.07 -0.38 -4.18
CA GLU A 86 -33.09 -0.41 -3.14
C GLU A 86 -33.58 1.00 -2.76
N ASN A 87 -32.66 1.96 -2.55
CA ASN A 87 -33.04 3.33 -2.22
C ASN A 87 -33.83 4.03 -3.34
N ILE A 88 -33.45 3.81 -4.61
CA ILE A 88 -34.17 4.37 -5.78
C ILE A 88 -35.61 3.84 -5.84
N ARG A 89 -35.84 2.57 -5.48
CA ARG A 89 -37.19 1.98 -5.38
C ARG A 89 -38.06 2.76 -4.40
N PHE A 90 -37.53 3.12 -3.24
CA PHE A 90 -38.29 3.86 -2.23
C PHE A 90 -38.55 5.33 -2.61
N MET A 91 -37.75 5.90 -3.50
CA MET A 91 -37.90 7.30 -3.93
C MET A 91 -38.84 7.46 -5.14
N THR A 92 -38.93 6.47 -6.02
CA THR A 92 -39.77 6.53 -7.23
C THR A 92 -40.98 5.60 -7.06
N GLY A 93 -42.15 6.18 -6.79
CA GLY A 93 -43.38 5.46 -6.42
C GLY A 93 -44.03 4.59 -7.52
N GLY A 94 -43.26 3.88 -8.33
CA GLY A 94 -43.76 3.02 -9.41
C GLY A 94 -42.70 2.36 -10.30
N GLY A 95 -41.45 2.21 -9.84
CA GLY A 95 -40.39 1.55 -10.60
C GLY A 95 -40.57 0.02 -10.74
N PRO A 96 -39.90 -0.62 -11.73
CA PRO A 96 -39.91 -2.08 -11.90
C PRO A 96 -39.44 -2.83 -10.64
N LEU A 97 -39.95 -4.05 -10.44
CA LEU A 97 -39.53 -4.93 -9.35
C LEU A 97 -38.02 -5.19 -9.46
N VAL A 98 -37.26 -4.82 -8.44
CA VAL A 98 -35.84 -5.18 -8.29
C VAL A 98 -35.78 -6.35 -7.32
N ASP A 99 -34.97 -7.36 -7.64
CA ASP A 99 -34.75 -8.52 -6.75
C ASP A 99 -34.17 -8.07 -5.39
N ASP A 100 -34.50 -8.84 -4.34
CA ASP A 100 -33.98 -8.59 -3.00
C ASP A 100 -32.45 -8.69 -2.97
N MET A 101 -31.82 -7.96 -2.06
CA MET A 101 -30.36 -7.92 -1.91
C MET A 101 -29.81 -9.31 -1.60
N ASP A 102 -28.75 -9.71 -2.31
CA ASP A 102 -28.06 -10.97 -2.06
C ASP A 102 -27.58 -11.06 -0.60
N PRO A 103 -27.71 -12.22 0.07
CA PRO A 103 -27.28 -12.38 1.46
C PRO A 103 -25.79 -12.07 1.69
N ILE A 104 -24.94 -12.34 0.68
CA ILE A 104 -23.51 -12.03 0.72
C ILE A 104 -23.30 -10.50 0.73
N ASP A 105 -24.04 -9.77 -0.09
CA ASP A 105 -23.94 -8.32 -0.19
C ASP A 105 -24.48 -7.64 1.08
N ALA A 106 -25.54 -8.19 1.69
CA ALA A 106 -26.04 -7.75 2.98
C ALA A 106 -24.99 -7.90 4.10
N LYS A 107 -24.27 -9.04 4.15
CA LYS A 107 -23.15 -9.23 5.10
C LYS A 107 -22.02 -8.22 4.87
N VAL A 108 -21.69 -7.91 3.62
CA VAL A 108 -20.65 -6.91 3.28
C VAL A 108 -21.03 -5.53 3.83
N MET A 109 -22.31 -5.16 3.74
CA MET A 109 -22.82 -3.90 4.30
C MET A 109 -22.73 -3.84 5.83
N ASP A 110 -22.98 -4.96 6.51
CA ASP A 110 -22.88 -5.02 7.98
C ASP A 110 -21.43 -4.89 8.47
N ILE A 111 -20.49 -5.50 7.73
CA ILE A 111 -19.05 -5.40 8.01
C ILE A 111 -18.57 -3.96 7.78
N ASP A 112 -18.74 -3.39 6.59
CA ASP A 112 -18.26 -2.04 6.26
C ASP A 112 -19.43 -1.05 6.22
N LYS A 113 -19.85 -0.62 7.42
CA LYS A 113 -20.94 0.37 7.62
C LYS A 113 -20.67 1.71 6.92
N ASN A 114 -19.42 1.98 6.51
CA ASN A 114 -19.05 3.20 5.83
C ASN A 114 -19.18 3.12 4.30
N ILE A 115 -19.65 2.00 3.73
CA ILE A 115 -19.82 1.84 2.27
C ILE A 115 -20.68 2.97 1.66
N LEU A 116 -21.66 3.47 2.42
CA LEU A 116 -22.60 4.51 2.00
C LEU A 116 -22.47 5.82 2.79
N THR A 117 -21.29 6.15 3.35
CA THR A 117 -21.16 7.49 3.95
C THR A 117 -21.42 8.54 2.89
N ASN A 118 -22.61 9.12 2.94
CA ASN A 118 -23.00 10.26 2.15
C ASN A 118 -21.98 11.35 2.45
N VAL A 119 -21.22 11.75 1.43
CA VAL A 119 -20.55 13.05 1.49
C VAL A 119 -21.71 14.05 1.39
N GLN A 120 -22.00 14.77 2.47
CA GLN A 120 -22.79 15.98 2.34
C GLN A 120 -21.96 16.91 1.48
N VAL A 121 -22.32 16.99 0.19
CA VAL A 121 -21.75 17.98 -0.70
C VAL A 121 -22.48 19.26 -0.33
N ASP A 122 -21.93 20.00 0.63
CA ASP A 122 -22.29 21.39 0.79
C ASP A 122 -22.00 22.04 -0.56
N VAL A 123 -23.03 22.70 -1.11
CA VAL A 123 -23.01 23.42 -2.39
C VAL A 123 -21.64 24.08 -2.55
N ASP A 124 -20.90 23.74 -3.61
CA ASP A 124 -19.62 24.41 -3.85
C ASP A 124 -19.88 25.92 -3.97
N SER A 125 -18.97 26.71 -3.41
CA SER A 125 -19.14 28.16 -3.35
C SER A 125 -18.97 28.85 -4.73
N ASP A 126 -18.90 28.10 -5.84
CA ASP A 126 -18.34 28.59 -7.10
C ASP A 126 -19.27 28.41 -8.31
N VAL A 127 -20.60 28.27 -8.13
CA VAL A 127 -21.55 28.37 -9.26
C VAL A 127 -22.02 29.82 -9.46
N ASN A 128 -21.18 30.60 -10.16
CA ASN A 128 -21.66 31.76 -10.90
C ASN A 128 -22.23 31.27 -12.24
N GLY A 129 -23.55 31.42 -12.40
CA GLY A 129 -24.39 30.95 -13.51
C GLY A 129 -23.81 31.07 -14.91
N SER A 130 -22.97 30.13 -15.31
CA SER A 130 -22.62 29.88 -16.70
C SER A 130 -23.14 28.50 -17.09
N LEU A 131 -24.11 28.54 -18.00
CA LEU A 131 -24.76 27.44 -18.70
C LEU A 131 -23.81 26.27 -18.99
N LEU A 132 -23.87 25.22 -18.17
CA LEU A 132 -23.17 23.97 -18.42
C LEU A 132 -23.83 23.27 -19.62
N LYS A 133 -23.09 23.14 -20.71
CA LYS A 133 -23.41 22.21 -21.79
C LYS A 133 -23.40 20.80 -21.22
N LEU A 134 -24.57 20.16 -21.21
CA LEU A 134 -24.71 18.73 -21.01
C LEU A 134 -24.16 18.02 -22.26
N GLY A 135 -22.95 17.47 -22.16
CA GLY A 135 -22.34 16.70 -23.22
C GLY A 135 -20.83 16.68 -23.10
N ASP A 136 -20.31 15.89 -22.16
CA ASP A 136 -18.95 15.38 -22.25
C ASP A 136 -19.04 13.85 -22.31
N GLU A 137 -18.95 13.33 -23.54
CA GLU A 137 -18.82 11.92 -23.89
C GLU A 137 -17.43 11.39 -23.50
N ASN A 138 -17.02 11.60 -22.25
CA ASN A 138 -15.71 11.16 -21.79
C ASN A 138 -15.85 10.11 -20.67
N ASP A 139 -16.11 8.87 -21.11
CA ASP A 139 -16.14 7.65 -20.29
C ASP A 139 -14.80 7.36 -19.56
N GLU A 140 -13.78 8.19 -19.76
CA GLU A 140 -12.43 8.03 -19.22
C GLU A 140 -12.31 8.37 -17.72
N ALA A 141 -13.29 9.08 -17.14
CA ALA A 141 -13.29 9.49 -15.74
C ALA A 141 -13.52 8.33 -14.75
N TRP A 142 -14.23 7.27 -15.15
CA TRP A 142 -14.52 6.12 -14.29
C TRP A 142 -13.36 5.12 -14.20
N SER A 143 -12.41 5.17 -15.14
CA SER A 143 -11.21 4.32 -15.09
C SER A 143 -10.18 4.79 -14.04
N LYS A 144 -10.23 6.05 -13.61
CA LYS A 144 -9.21 6.63 -12.71
C LYS A 144 -9.46 6.33 -11.22
N ASN A 145 -10.69 6.03 -10.81
CA ASN A 145 -11.00 5.70 -9.41
C ASN A 145 -10.66 4.26 -8.99
N GLY A 146 -10.17 3.43 -9.91
CA GLY A 146 -9.58 2.11 -9.59
C GLY A 146 -8.10 2.16 -9.21
N ASN A 147 -7.44 3.33 -9.32
CA ASN A 147 -5.97 3.42 -9.30
C ASN A 147 -5.36 3.98 -8.01
N CYS A 148 -6.15 4.28 -6.96
CA CYS A 148 -5.58 4.81 -5.71
C CYS A 148 -4.83 3.77 -4.85
N TYR A 149 -4.81 2.48 -5.26
CA TYR A 149 -4.03 1.42 -4.61
C TYR A 149 -3.07 0.67 -5.54
N ALA A 150 -2.96 1.08 -6.81
CA ALA A 150 -2.01 0.47 -7.77
C ALA A 150 -0.73 1.30 -7.97
N GLY A 151 -0.58 2.42 -7.26
CA GLY A 151 0.62 3.27 -7.22
C GLY A 151 1.48 3.14 -5.96
N ILE A 152 1.40 2.03 -5.22
CA ILE A 152 2.41 1.70 -4.18
C ILE A 152 2.91 0.29 -4.48
N SER A 153 3.47 0.12 -5.68
CA SER A 153 4.29 -1.03 -6.01
C SER A 153 5.62 -0.88 -5.28
N ASP A 154 5.85 -1.85 -4.39
CA ASP A 154 7.16 -2.32 -3.95
C ASP A 154 7.82 -1.55 -2.78
N LEU A 155 8.37 -2.32 -1.82
CA LEU A 155 9.33 -1.90 -0.80
C LEU A 155 8.83 -1.12 0.44
N ALA A 156 8.00 -1.71 1.31
CA ALA A 156 7.65 -1.04 2.59
C ALA A 156 7.74 -1.88 3.87
N SER A 157 7.92 -3.20 3.81
CA SER A 157 7.89 -4.06 5.02
C SER A 157 9.22 -4.77 5.27
N GLU A 158 9.89 -5.23 4.23
CA GLU A 158 11.34 -5.54 4.28
C GLU A 158 12.18 -4.25 4.20
N SER A 159 11.63 -3.15 3.66
CA SER A 159 12.41 -1.94 3.42
C SER A 159 12.68 -1.11 4.67
N ILE A 160 11.92 -1.22 5.75
CA ILE A 160 12.17 -0.39 6.95
C ILE A 160 13.39 -0.95 7.71
N ASP A 161 13.44 -2.27 7.89
CA ASP A 161 14.55 -2.95 8.56
C ASP A 161 15.81 -2.94 7.67
N ILE A 162 15.66 -3.25 6.37
CA ILE A 162 16.78 -3.15 5.40
C ILE A 162 17.25 -1.70 5.25
N ASN A 163 16.37 -0.68 5.22
CA ASN A 163 16.83 0.72 5.13
C ASN A 163 17.50 1.18 6.41
N GLN A 164 17.11 0.66 7.57
CA GLN A 164 17.79 0.97 8.84
C GLN A 164 19.17 0.30 8.87
N GLN A 165 19.25 -0.98 8.53
CA GLN A 165 20.51 -1.73 8.42
C GLN A 165 21.45 -1.12 7.38
N ARG A 166 20.92 -0.65 6.24
CA ARG A 166 21.69 0.00 5.17
C ARG A 166 22.18 1.39 5.56
N LYS A 167 21.39 2.15 6.34
CA LYS A 167 21.82 3.43 6.93
C LYS A 167 22.93 3.23 7.95
N GLU A 168 22.82 2.20 8.79
CA GLU A 168 23.85 1.83 9.77
C GLU A 168 25.13 1.36 9.10
N GLN A 169 25.04 0.53 8.06
CA GLN A 169 26.18 0.11 7.24
C GLN A 169 26.88 1.28 6.55
N LEU A 170 26.12 2.22 5.98
CA LEU A 170 26.69 3.41 5.34
C LEU A 170 27.39 4.31 6.36
N LYS A 171 26.79 4.49 7.54
CA LYS A 171 27.40 5.25 8.65
C LYS A 171 28.71 4.60 9.09
N HIS A 172 28.73 3.28 9.25
CA HIS A 172 29.93 2.52 9.61
C HIS A 172 31.02 2.62 8.52
N GLN A 173 30.67 2.52 7.23
CA GLN A 173 31.62 2.72 6.13
C GLN A 173 32.22 4.13 6.13
N GLN A 174 31.41 5.15 6.38
CA GLN A 174 31.89 6.53 6.49
C GLN A 174 32.83 6.73 7.69
N GLU A 175 32.53 6.10 8.83
CA GLU A 175 33.39 6.11 10.02
C GLU A 175 34.73 5.41 9.76
N MET A 176 34.70 4.23 9.16
CA MET A 176 35.91 3.49 8.77
C MET A 176 36.77 4.30 7.81
N HIS A 177 36.17 4.90 6.79
CA HIS A 177 36.90 5.74 5.84
C HIS A 177 37.51 6.99 6.51
N LYS A 178 36.81 7.57 7.49
CA LYS A 178 37.33 8.71 8.28
C LYS A 178 38.54 8.31 9.12
N GLU A 179 38.52 7.13 9.75
CA GLU A 179 39.66 6.60 10.51
C GLU A 179 40.85 6.27 9.59
N GLU A 180 40.62 5.68 8.42
CA GLU A 180 41.68 5.45 7.43
C GLU A 180 42.37 6.75 7.00
N LEU A 181 41.59 7.82 6.77
CA LEU A 181 42.13 9.13 6.42
C LEU A 181 42.97 9.72 7.56
N LYS A 182 42.55 9.57 8.82
CA LYS A 182 43.36 10.00 9.98
C LYS A 182 44.69 9.27 10.03
N ILE A 183 44.70 7.95 9.83
CA ILE A 183 45.93 7.16 9.80
C ILE A 183 46.87 7.66 8.69
N LYS A 184 46.35 7.86 7.48
CA LYS A 184 47.15 8.37 6.35
C LYS A 184 47.70 9.78 6.58
N ILE A 185 47.00 10.62 7.35
CA ILE A 185 47.50 11.93 7.75
C ILE A 185 48.65 11.77 8.74
N MET A 186 48.47 10.96 9.79
CA MET A 186 49.54 10.72 10.78
C MET A 186 50.78 10.08 10.17
N GLU A 187 50.62 9.16 9.21
CA GLU A 187 51.75 8.56 8.49
C GLU A 187 52.53 9.59 7.68
N ARG A 188 51.85 10.54 7.03
CA ARG A 188 52.51 11.64 6.30
C ARG A 188 53.29 12.53 7.25
N GLU A 189 52.68 12.95 8.36
CA GLU A 189 53.37 13.74 9.39
C GLU A 189 54.57 13.00 9.97
N HIS A 190 54.46 11.68 10.18
CA HIS A 190 55.56 10.88 10.68
C HIS A 190 56.70 10.78 9.66
N LYS A 191 56.39 10.58 8.38
CA LYS A 191 57.39 10.59 7.29
C LYS A 191 58.09 11.94 7.15
N GLU A 192 57.36 13.05 7.28
CA GLU A 192 57.94 14.40 7.26
C GLU A 192 58.89 14.61 8.45
N LYS A 193 58.51 14.16 9.65
CA LYS A 193 59.39 14.21 10.83
C LYS A 193 60.66 13.38 10.64
N ILE A 194 60.55 12.17 10.11
CA ILE A 194 61.70 11.31 9.79
C ILE A 194 62.61 12.01 8.78
N TRP A 195 62.05 12.50 7.69
CA TRP A 195 62.79 13.18 6.63
C TRP A 195 63.53 14.42 7.15
N ALA A 196 62.89 15.21 8.03
CA ALA A 196 63.53 16.38 8.65
C ALA A 196 64.71 15.99 9.57
N ILE A 197 64.62 14.84 10.25
CA ILE A 197 65.73 14.31 11.06
C ILE A 197 66.88 13.87 10.15
N GLU A 198 66.59 13.11 9.08
CA GLU A 198 67.60 12.67 8.10
C GLU A 198 68.33 13.85 7.46
N LEU A 199 67.60 14.91 7.12
CA LEU A 199 68.18 16.14 6.56
C LEU A 199 69.17 16.78 7.54
N LYS A 200 68.78 16.93 8.82
CA LYS A 200 69.66 17.48 9.88
C LYS A 200 70.89 16.61 10.16
N ILE A 201 70.79 15.29 9.93
CA ILE A 201 71.95 14.40 10.05
C ILE A 201 72.92 14.64 8.89
N LYS A 202 72.42 14.70 7.65
CA LYS A 202 73.24 14.97 6.46
C LYS A 202 73.91 16.34 6.50
N GLU A 203 73.21 17.38 6.95
CA GLU A 203 73.78 18.73 7.10
C GLU A 203 74.92 18.76 8.12
N ARG A 204 74.81 18.03 9.23
CA ARG A 204 75.90 17.92 10.22
C ARG A 204 77.11 17.18 9.68
N GLN A 205 76.91 16.12 8.89
CA GLN A 205 77.99 15.37 8.26
C GLN A 205 78.74 16.13 7.15
N LEU A 206 78.16 17.22 6.64
CA LEU A 206 78.77 18.10 5.62
C LEU A 206 79.58 19.26 6.23
N LEU A 207 79.43 19.49 7.54
CA LEU A 207 80.11 20.55 8.30
C LEU A 207 81.28 20.05 9.15
N GLU A 208 81.49 18.73 9.20
CA GLU A 208 82.68 18.04 9.75
C GLU A 208 83.62 17.61 8.62
#